data_AF-A0A1F6XK56-F1
#
_entry.id   AF-A0A1F6XK56-F1
#
_cell.length_a   1.000
_cell.length_b   1.000
_cell.length_c   1.000
_cell.angle_alpha   90.00
_cell.angle_beta   90.00
_cell.angle_gamma   90.00
#
_symmetry.space_group_name_H-M   'P 1'
#
loop_
_entity.id
_entity.type
_entity.pdbx_description
1 polymer ?
#
loop_
_entity_poly.entity_id
_entity_poly.type
_entity_poly.pdbx_seq_one_letter_code
_entity_poly.pdbx_strand_id
1 'polypeptide(L)'
;MKKYLALFIVLVVAFTISTSVTQAENSSTYRSAREEMKQKIEGLRAKIKDERDTAKARIKEVRITGRENALQRFDFALERIINLKERINNQIIKLKEKGINVTNAKNFLEIANTKLDGAEEKITEINKLLTASIDELTLENKTKLRTLAMETQTLLKDAHLALNDSIKSLKDEVKVKLEKGNEEDD
;
A
#
# COMPACT_ATOMS: atom_id res chain seq x y z
N MET A 1 39.92 -8.96 15.47
CA MET A 1 38.58 -8.34 15.29
C MET A 1 38.19 -8.06 13.83
N LYS A 2 39.13 -7.79 12.90
CA LYS A 2 38.81 -7.49 11.49
C LYS A 2 38.09 -8.61 10.71
N LYS A 3 38.28 -9.89 11.08
CA LYS A 3 37.64 -11.05 10.41
C LYS A 3 36.13 -11.13 10.61
N TYR A 4 35.60 -10.63 11.74
CA TYR A 4 34.16 -10.62 12.02
C TYR A 4 33.45 -9.45 11.36
N LEU A 5 34.17 -8.37 11.04
CA LEU A 5 33.61 -7.18 10.40
C LEU A 5 33.19 -7.46 8.95
N ALA A 6 34.01 -8.21 8.20
CA ALA A 6 33.66 -8.63 6.84
C ALA A 6 32.43 -9.56 6.81
N LEU A 7 32.31 -10.45 7.81
CA LEU A 7 31.20 -11.38 7.92
C LEU A 7 29.89 -10.65 8.28
N PHE A 8 29.96 -9.61 9.11
CA PHE A 8 28.83 -8.75 9.44
C PHE A 8 28.33 -7.93 8.23
N ILE A 9 29.24 -7.42 7.40
CA ILE A 9 28.89 -6.67 6.19
C ILE A 9 28.17 -7.57 5.17
N VAL A 10 28.66 -8.80 4.97
CA VAL A 10 28.01 -9.76 4.07
C VAL A 10 26.61 -10.14 4.56
N LEU A 11 26.43 -10.27 5.88
CA LEU A 11 25.15 -10.63 6.49
C LEU A 11 24.12 -9.49 6.40
N VAL A 12 24.57 -8.24 6.57
CA VAL A 12 23.71 -7.05 6.36
C VAL A 12 23.30 -6.91 4.90
N VAL A 13 24.23 -7.13 3.95
CA VAL A 13 23.91 -7.09 2.51
C VAL A 13 22.96 -8.22 2.10
N ALA A 14 23.13 -9.43 2.64
CA ALA A 14 22.21 -10.54 2.39
C ALA A 14 20.80 -10.27 2.95
N PHE A 15 20.72 -9.60 4.11
CA PHE A 15 19.44 -9.22 4.71
C PHE A 15 18.72 -8.13 3.89
N THR A 16 19.44 -7.14 3.34
CA THR A 16 18.84 -6.10 2.49
C THR A 16 18.42 -6.60 1.11
N ILE A 17 19.10 -7.61 0.56
CA ILE A 17 18.70 -8.25 -0.71
C ILE A 17 17.43 -9.09 -0.49
N SER A 18 17.31 -9.78 0.64
CA SER A 18 16.15 -10.62 0.94
C SER A 18 14.85 -9.82 1.07
N THR A 19 14.91 -8.59 1.61
CA THR A 19 13.74 -7.70 1.71
C THR A 19 13.32 -7.06 0.39
N SER A 20 14.23 -6.88 -0.56
CA SER A 20 13.91 -6.27 -1.86
C SER A 20 13.35 -7.28 -2.87
N VAL A 21 13.71 -8.56 -2.76
CA VAL A 21 13.14 -9.64 -3.60
C VAL A 21 11.66 -9.90 -3.26
N THR A 22 11.28 -9.89 -1.98
CA THR A 22 9.86 -10.00 -1.57
C THR A 22 9.00 -8.81 -2.04
N GLN A 23 9.59 -7.62 -2.15
CA GLN A 23 8.89 -6.40 -2.53
C GLN A 23 8.45 -6.37 -4.01
N ALA A 24 9.24 -6.97 -4.91
CA ALA A 24 8.89 -7.06 -6.33
C ALA A 24 7.78 -8.09 -6.58
N GLU A 25 7.77 -9.20 -5.83
CA GLU A 25 6.77 -10.25 -5.98
C GLU A 25 5.38 -9.80 -5.47
N ASN A 26 5.30 -9.09 -4.35
CA ASN A 26 4.02 -8.64 -3.77
C ASN A 26 3.25 -7.64 -4.67
N SER A 27 3.93 -6.64 -5.23
CA SER A 27 3.26 -5.66 -6.12
C SER A 27 2.76 -6.28 -7.42
N SER A 28 3.46 -7.30 -7.94
CA SER A 28 3.07 -8.03 -9.14
C SER A 28 1.88 -8.97 -8.91
N THR A 29 1.81 -9.58 -7.72
CA THR A 29 0.72 -10.48 -7.33
C THR A 29 -0.57 -9.72 -7.03
N TYR A 30 -0.49 -8.54 -6.39
CA TYR A 30 -1.64 -7.66 -6.20
C TYR A 30 -2.27 -7.22 -7.54
N ARG A 31 -1.46 -6.72 -8.48
CA ARG A 31 -1.96 -6.31 -9.80
C ARG A 31 -2.63 -7.46 -10.56
N SER A 32 -2.05 -8.65 -10.48
CA SER A 32 -2.60 -9.85 -11.12
C SER A 32 -3.93 -10.26 -10.47
N ALA A 33 -3.99 -10.31 -9.14
CA ALA A 33 -5.21 -10.62 -8.39
C ALA A 33 -6.35 -9.61 -8.67
N ARG A 34 -5.99 -8.34 -8.89
CA ARG A 34 -6.93 -7.28 -9.26
C ARG A 34 -7.55 -7.51 -10.63
N GLU A 35 -6.74 -7.80 -11.65
CA GLU A 35 -7.25 -8.01 -13.00
C GLU A 35 -8.09 -9.30 -13.11
N GLU A 36 -7.67 -10.37 -12.44
CA GLU A 36 -8.49 -11.59 -12.33
C GLU A 36 -9.85 -11.31 -11.70
N MET A 37 -9.90 -10.45 -10.67
CA MET A 37 -11.16 -10.08 -10.03
C MET A 37 -12.06 -9.27 -10.96
N LYS A 38 -11.52 -8.27 -11.66
CA LYS A 38 -12.31 -7.48 -12.63
C LYS A 38 -12.96 -8.38 -13.67
N GLN A 39 -12.19 -9.31 -14.24
CA GLN A 39 -12.70 -10.28 -15.21
C GLN A 39 -13.81 -11.16 -14.60
N LYS A 40 -13.65 -11.60 -13.34
CA LYS A 40 -14.70 -12.37 -12.65
C LYS A 40 -15.95 -11.53 -12.40
N ILE A 41 -15.82 -10.27 -11.97
CA ILE A 41 -16.95 -9.35 -11.78
C ILE A 41 -17.69 -9.12 -13.10
N GLU A 42 -16.98 -8.89 -14.19
CA GLU A 42 -17.55 -8.73 -15.53
C GLU A 42 -18.28 -10.01 -15.98
N GLY A 43 -17.66 -11.18 -15.79
CA GLY A 43 -18.29 -12.47 -16.07
C GLY A 43 -19.57 -12.70 -15.27
N LEU A 44 -19.60 -12.27 -13.99
CA LEU A 44 -20.79 -12.36 -13.17
C LEU A 44 -21.88 -11.37 -13.60
N ARG A 45 -21.50 -10.16 -14.00
CA ARG A 45 -22.44 -9.18 -14.60
C ARG A 45 -23.10 -9.75 -15.85
N ALA A 46 -22.33 -10.40 -16.73
CA ALA A 46 -22.89 -11.06 -17.91
C ALA A 46 -23.92 -12.12 -17.52
N LYS A 47 -23.59 -13.01 -16.58
CA LYS A 47 -24.50 -14.07 -16.10
C LYS A 47 -25.78 -13.54 -15.43
N ILE A 48 -25.77 -12.34 -14.85
CA ILE A 48 -26.97 -11.71 -14.29
C ILE A 48 -27.92 -11.22 -15.39
N LYS A 49 -27.40 -10.73 -16.53
CA LYS A 49 -28.23 -10.29 -17.65
C LYS A 49 -29.09 -11.43 -18.22
N ASP A 50 -28.62 -12.67 -18.06
CA ASP A 50 -29.31 -13.88 -18.50
C ASP A 50 -30.29 -14.45 -17.45
N GLU A 51 -30.33 -13.89 -16.24
CA GLU A 51 -31.25 -14.33 -15.16
C GLU A 51 -32.67 -13.81 -15.41
N ARG A 52 -33.63 -14.72 -15.62
CA ARG A 52 -35.04 -14.38 -15.90
C ARG A 52 -35.80 -13.88 -14.68
N ASP A 53 -35.39 -14.28 -13.47
CA ASP A 53 -35.97 -13.79 -12.23
C ASP A 53 -35.42 -12.40 -11.91
N THR A 54 -36.24 -11.38 -12.12
CA THR A 54 -35.87 -9.96 -11.95
C THR A 54 -35.54 -9.62 -10.49
N ALA A 55 -36.17 -10.25 -9.51
CA ALA A 55 -35.88 -10.02 -8.10
C ALA A 55 -34.52 -10.61 -7.73
N LYS A 56 -34.24 -11.83 -8.17
CA LYS A 56 -32.96 -12.51 -7.97
C LYS A 56 -31.81 -11.83 -8.71
N ALA A 57 -32.05 -11.37 -9.95
CA ALA A 57 -31.11 -10.59 -10.74
C ALA A 57 -30.71 -9.31 -10.00
N ARG A 58 -31.70 -8.55 -9.49
CA ARG A 58 -31.46 -7.30 -8.73
C ARG A 58 -30.66 -7.53 -7.45
N ILE A 59 -30.95 -8.61 -6.70
CA ILE A 59 -30.19 -8.94 -5.48
C ILE A 59 -28.72 -9.25 -5.81
N LYS A 60 -28.47 -10.03 -6.87
CA LYS A 60 -27.10 -10.34 -7.31
C LYS A 60 -26.37 -9.09 -7.81
N GLU A 61 -27.06 -8.21 -8.53
CA GLU A 61 -26.49 -6.97 -9.05
C GLU A 61 -26.05 -6.02 -7.93
N VAL A 62 -26.93 -5.76 -6.95
CA VAL A 62 -26.60 -4.93 -5.77
C VAL A 62 -25.39 -5.50 -5.04
N ARG A 63 -25.30 -6.83 -4.93
CA ARG A 63 -24.18 -7.50 -4.28
C ARG A 63 -22.87 -7.30 -5.05
N ILE A 64 -22.87 -7.47 -6.37
CA ILE A 64 -21.68 -7.28 -7.20
C ILE A 64 -21.23 -5.82 -7.17
N THR A 65 -22.15 -4.88 -7.37
CA THR A 65 -21.84 -3.44 -7.35
C THR A 65 -21.33 -3.00 -5.98
N GLY A 66 -21.90 -3.54 -4.90
CA GLY A 66 -21.39 -3.29 -3.54
C GLY A 66 -19.95 -3.78 -3.33
N ARG A 67 -19.59 -4.93 -3.91
CA ARG A 67 -18.22 -5.48 -3.86
C ARG A 67 -17.24 -4.65 -4.65
N GLU A 68 -17.61 -4.29 -5.87
CA GLU A 68 -16.78 -3.46 -6.75
C GLU A 68 -16.51 -2.10 -6.09
N ASN A 69 -17.55 -1.43 -5.57
CA ASN A 69 -17.41 -0.16 -4.89
C ASN A 69 -16.52 -0.24 -3.63
N ALA A 70 -16.60 -1.34 -2.87
CA ALA A 70 -15.76 -1.52 -1.69
C ALA A 70 -14.27 -1.62 -2.07
N LEU A 71 -13.95 -2.39 -3.12
CA LEU A 71 -12.60 -2.58 -3.61
C LEU A 71 -12.02 -1.32 -4.26
N GLN A 72 -12.82 -0.65 -5.10
CA GLN A 72 -12.42 0.60 -5.75
C GLN A 72 -11.98 1.68 -4.75
N ARG A 73 -12.63 1.74 -3.58
CA ARG A 73 -12.25 2.70 -2.53
C ARG A 73 -10.86 2.43 -1.97
N PHE A 74 -10.51 1.16 -1.76
CA PHE A 74 -9.18 0.79 -1.28
C PHE A 74 -8.12 0.99 -2.36
N ASP A 75 -8.40 0.59 -3.59
CA ASP A 75 -7.52 0.83 -4.74
C ASP A 75 -7.19 2.32 -4.89
N PHE A 76 -8.22 3.18 -4.87
CA PHE A 76 -8.04 4.62 -5.01
C PHE A 76 -7.22 5.21 -3.85
N ALA A 77 -7.48 4.77 -2.61
CA ALA A 77 -6.72 5.22 -1.45
C ALA A 77 -5.24 4.77 -1.54
N LEU A 78 -5.00 3.53 -1.94
CA LEU A 78 -3.67 2.96 -2.13
C LEU A 78 -2.89 3.73 -3.21
N GLU A 79 -3.47 3.91 -4.40
CA GLU A 79 -2.86 4.66 -5.50
C GLU A 79 -2.51 6.10 -5.09
N ARG A 80 -3.41 6.77 -4.36
CA ARG A 80 -3.15 8.13 -3.87
C ARG A 80 -1.95 8.19 -2.93
N ILE A 81 -1.80 7.22 -2.02
CA ILE A 81 -0.69 7.18 -1.07
C ILE A 81 0.61 6.80 -1.78
N ILE A 82 0.58 5.88 -2.75
CA ILE A 82 1.73 5.55 -3.59
C ILE A 82 2.22 6.78 -4.36
N ASN A 83 1.32 7.54 -4.98
CA ASN A 83 1.67 8.77 -5.69
C ASN A 83 2.32 9.81 -4.74
N LEU A 84 1.84 9.91 -3.50
CA LEU A 84 2.46 10.78 -2.49
C LEU A 84 3.87 10.27 -2.13
N LYS A 85 4.03 8.96 -1.94
CA LYS A 85 5.32 8.32 -1.66
C LYS A 85 6.36 8.65 -2.73
N GLU A 86 5.99 8.51 -4.01
CA GLU A 86 6.89 8.81 -5.14
C GLU A 86 7.33 10.27 -5.15
N ARG A 87 6.39 11.20 -4.91
CA ARG A 87 6.70 12.63 -4.81
C ARG A 87 7.67 12.93 -3.65
N ILE A 88 7.48 12.29 -2.50
CA ILE A 88 8.38 12.44 -1.35
C ILE A 88 9.75 11.85 -1.67
N ASN A 89 9.82 10.69 -2.30
CA ASN A 89 11.09 10.08 -2.70
C ASN A 89 11.88 11.00 -3.67
N ASN A 90 11.20 11.59 -4.65
CA ASN A 90 11.80 12.57 -5.54
C ASN A 90 12.32 13.80 -4.78
N GLN A 91 11.61 14.25 -3.74
CA GLN A 91 12.06 15.35 -2.90
C GLN A 91 13.27 14.97 -2.03
N ILE A 92 13.30 13.75 -1.49
CA ILE A 92 14.45 13.21 -0.76
C ILE A 92 15.70 13.24 -1.63
N ILE A 93 15.60 12.82 -2.89
CA ILE A 93 16.73 12.83 -3.84
C ILE A 93 17.24 14.27 -4.03
N LYS A 94 16.35 15.20 -4.37
CA LYS A 94 16.70 16.62 -4.60
C LYS A 94 17.32 17.29 -3.37
N LEU A 95 16.80 17.03 -2.17
CA LEU A 95 17.33 17.63 -0.94
C LEU A 95 18.66 17.00 -0.54
N LYS A 96 18.85 15.70 -0.77
CA LYS A 96 20.13 15.02 -0.57
C LYS A 96 21.24 15.62 -1.45
N GLU A 97 20.95 15.89 -2.72
CA GLU A 97 21.88 16.57 -3.64
C GLU A 97 22.27 17.96 -3.14
N LYS A 98 21.34 18.65 -2.47
CA LYS A 98 21.59 19.92 -1.78
C LYS A 98 22.30 19.74 -0.44
N GLY A 99 22.80 18.55 -0.09
CA GLY A 99 23.51 18.30 1.17
C GLY A 99 22.64 18.40 2.43
N ILE A 100 21.32 18.24 2.30
CA ILE A 100 20.41 18.17 3.45
C ILE A 100 20.39 16.73 3.97
N ASN A 101 20.37 16.56 5.30
CA ASN A 101 20.25 15.25 5.90
C ASN A 101 18.85 14.67 5.64
N VAL A 102 18.79 13.49 5.02
CA VAL A 102 17.53 12.83 4.65
C VAL A 102 17.31 11.51 5.39
N THR A 103 18.10 11.22 6.42
CA THR A 103 18.10 9.93 7.11
C THR A 103 16.73 9.61 7.72
N ASN A 104 16.16 10.54 8.49
CA ASN A 104 14.85 10.37 9.11
C ASN A 104 13.73 10.25 8.06
N ALA A 105 13.79 11.09 7.01
CA ALA A 105 12.82 11.07 5.92
C ALA A 105 12.77 9.71 5.20
N LYS A 106 13.93 9.08 5.00
CA LYS A 106 14.04 7.73 4.43
C LYS A 106 13.47 6.67 5.36
N ASN A 107 13.78 6.73 6.65
CA ASN A 107 13.23 5.77 7.62
C ASN A 107 11.70 5.80 7.63
N PHE A 108 11.10 7.00 7.62
CA PHE A 108 9.65 7.14 7.51
C PHE A 108 9.09 6.65 6.16
N LEU A 109 9.84 6.81 5.06
CA LEU A 109 9.46 6.26 3.76
C LEU A 109 9.41 4.72 3.78
N GLU A 110 10.36 4.06 4.45
CA GLU A 110 10.38 2.60 4.61
C GLU A 110 9.23 2.10 5.48
N ILE A 111 8.88 2.84 6.54
CA ILE A 111 7.69 2.55 7.34
C ILE A 111 6.43 2.63 6.47
N ALA A 112 6.31 3.68 5.64
CA ALA A 112 5.19 3.80 4.72
C ALA A 112 5.13 2.66 3.70
N ASN A 113 6.27 2.22 3.15
CA ASN A 113 6.35 1.05 2.26
C ASN A 113 5.79 -0.20 2.95
N THR A 114 6.30 -0.53 4.13
CA THR A 114 5.87 -1.72 4.88
C THR A 114 4.36 -1.73 5.13
N LYS A 115 3.79 -0.57 5.42
CA LYS A 115 2.34 -0.42 5.66
C LYS A 115 1.52 -0.54 4.37
N LEU A 116 2.03 -0.05 3.24
CA LEU A 116 1.41 -0.22 1.93
C LEU A 116 1.43 -1.67 1.49
N ASP A 117 2.55 -2.38 1.68
CA ASP A 117 2.68 -3.80 1.36
C ASP A 117 1.65 -4.63 2.15
N GLY A 118 1.52 -4.37 3.46
CA GLY A 118 0.49 -4.99 4.28
C GLY A 118 -0.94 -4.65 3.81
N ALA A 119 -1.18 -3.43 3.31
CA ALA A 119 -2.49 -3.07 2.77
C ALA A 119 -2.79 -3.84 1.47
N GLU A 120 -1.82 -4.00 0.58
CA GLU A 120 -1.93 -4.79 -0.65
C GLU A 120 -2.26 -6.26 -0.36
N GLU A 121 -1.60 -6.85 0.63
CA GLU A 121 -1.87 -8.22 1.10
C GLU A 121 -3.32 -8.36 1.57
N LYS A 122 -3.79 -7.42 2.41
CA LYS A 122 -5.16 -7.46 2.94
C LYS A 122 -6.22 -7.23 1.87
N ILE A 123 -5.98 -6.34 0.92
CA ILE A 123 -6.87 -6.16 -0.24
C ILE A 123 -6.92 -7.46 -1.06
N THR A 124 -5.79 -8.14 -1.23
CA THR A 124 -5.73 -9.45 -1.91
C THR A 124 -6.53 -10.52 -1.16
N GLU A 125 -6.49 -10.54 0.18
CA GLU A 125 -7.32 -11.43 1.00
C GLU A 125 -8.82 -11.12 0.87
N ILE A 126 -9.19 -9.83 0.89
CA ILE A 126 -10.57 -9.38 0.63
C ILE A 126 -11.03 -9.88 -0.74
N ASN A 127 -10.19 -9.73 -1.76
CA ASN A 127 -10.47 -10.20 -3.12
C ASN A 127 -10.72 -11.71 -3.17
N LYS A 128 -9.85 -12.51 -2.54
CA LYS A 128 -10.01 -13.97 -2.47
C LYS A 128 -11.34 -14.33 -1.79
N LEU A 129 -11.66 -13.69 -0.67
CA LEU A 129 -12.87 -13.98 0.10
C LEU A 129 -14.16 -13.60 -0.66
N LEU A 130 -14.16 -12.44 -1.33
CA LEU A 130 -15.28 -12.01 -2.16
C LEU A 130 -15.50 -12.90 -3.38
N THR A 131 -14.40 -13.40 -3.97
CA THR A 131 -14.44 -14.36 -5.09
C THR A 131 -14.97 -15.71 -4.64
N ALA A 132 -14.53 -16.22 -3.49
CA ALA A 132 -15.02 -17.49 -2.97
C ALA A 132 -16.50 -17.43 -2.54
N SER A 133 -16.97 -16.23 -2.16
CA SER A 133 -18.32 -16.01 -1.61
C SER A 133 -19.31 -15.47 -2.64
N ILE A 134 -19.15 -15.76 -3.93
CA ILE A 134 -19.94 -15.14 -5.01
C ILE A 134 -21.45 -15.32 -4.78
N ASP A 135 -21.87 -16.56 -4.55
CA ASP A 135 -23.27 -16.96 -4.45
C ASP A 135 -23.89 -16.69 -3.08
N GLU A 136 -23.09 -16.69 -2.02
CA GLU A 136 -23.55 -16.39 -0.67
C GLU A 136 -22.43 -15.86 0.22
N LEU A 137 -22.78 -14.90 1.07
CA LEU A 137 -21.92 -14.35 2.12
C LEU A 137 -22.42 -14.85 3.47
N THR A 138 -21.75 -15.87 4.00
CA THR A 138 -22.00 -16.38 5.36
C THR A 138 -21.73 -15.30 6.40
N LEU A 139 -22.28 -15.45 7.60
CA LEU A 139 -22.01 -14.53 8.72
C LEU A 139 -20.50 -14.45 9.02
N GLU A 140 -19.81 -15.60 8.99
CA GLU A 140 -18.36 -15.68 9.17
C GLU A 140 -17.60 -14.87 8.12
N ASN A 141 -17.95 -15.00 6.83
CA ASN A 141 -17.29 -14.26 5.76
C ASN A 141 -17.57 -12.75 5.86
N LYS A 142 -18.77 -12.35 6.30
CA LYS A 142 -19.09 -10.93 6.57
C LYS A 142 -18.21 -10.35 7.68
N THR A 143 -18.06 -11.09 8.78
CA THR A 143 -17.20 -10.67 9.90
C THR A 143 -15.74 -10.55 9.45
N LYS A 144 -15.23 -11.56 8.74
CA LYS A 144 -13.86 -11.52 8.18
C LYS A 144 -13.64 -10.33 7.25
N LEU A 145 -14.56 -10.06 6.32
CA LEU A 145 -14.48 -8.89 5.43
C LEU A 145 -14.43 -7.58 6.20
N ARG A 146 -15.23 -7.44 7.25
CA ARG A 146 -15.23 -6.24 8.09
C ARG A 146 -13.88 -6.05 8.78
N THR A 147 -13.33 -7.11 9.35
CA THR A 147 -12.01 -7.08 9.99
C THR A 147 -10.92 -6.69 8.99
N LEU A 148 -10.86 -7.37 7.82
CA LEU A 148 -9.87 -7.07 6.79
C LEU A 148 -10.00 -5.63 6.28
N ALA A 149 -11.22 -5.11 6.12
CA ALA A 149 -11.45 -3.73 5.71
C ALA A 149 -10.94 -2.73 6.76
N MET A 150 -11.15 -2.99 8.05
CA MET A 150 -10.64 -2.16 9.15
C MET A 150 -9.11 -2.20 9.24
N GLU A 151 -8.51 -3.37 9.08
CA GLU A 151 -7.06 -3.55 9.03
C GLU A 151 -6.45 -2.78 7.84
N THR A 152 -7.02 -2.94 6.64
CA THR A 152 -6.61 -2.21 5.43
C THR A 152 -6.68 -0.71 5.65
N GLN A 153 -7.79 -0.20 6.21
CA GLN A 153 -7.94 1.23 6.51
C GLN A 153 -6.87 1.72 7.49
N THR A 154 -6.56 0.93 8.51
CA THR A 154 -5.54 1.27 9.52
C THR A 154 -4.16 1.33 8.89
N LEU A 155 -3.81 0.35 8.07
CA LEU A 155 -2.54 0.30 7.34
C LEU A 155 -2.37 1.50 6.40
N LEU A 156 -3.41 1.84 5.63
CA LEU A 156 -3.38 3.01 4.74
C LEU A 156 -3.26 4.32 5.52
N LYS A 157 -3.93 4.44 6.68
CA LYS A 157 -3.80 5.61 7.56
C LYS A 157 -2.37 5.73 8.10
N ASP A 158 -1.81 4.63 8.60
CA ASP A 158 -0.45 4.59 9.13
C ASP A 158 0.59 4.93 8.07
N ALA A 159 0.42 4.39 6.85
CA ALA A 159 1.27 4.72 5.71
C ALA A 159 1.25 6.23 5.43
N HIS A 160 0.06 6.82 5.37
CA HIS A 160 -0.09 8.26 5.16
C HIS A 160 0.52 9.11 6.28
N LEU A 161 0.37 8.69 7.55
CA LEU A 161 1.00 9.36 8.69
C LEU A 161 2.53 9.32 8.59
N ALA A 162 3.11 8.16 8.29
CA ALA A 162 4.55 8.02 8.08
C ALA A 162 5.05 8.91 6.94
N LEU A 163 4.30 9.03 5.84
CA LEU A 163 4.65 9.97 4.76
C LEU A 163 4.61 11.44 5.21
N ASN A 164 3.65 11.82 6.06
CA ASN A 164 3.63 13.15 6.65
C ASN A 164 4.82 13.40 7.57
N ASP A 165 5.21 12.42 8.38
CA ASP A 165 6.40 12.50 9.23
C ASP A 165 7.69 12.60 8.42
N SER A 166 7.76 11.90 7.27
CA SER A 166 8.84 12.06 6.30
C SER A 166 8.93 13.51 5.80
N ILE A 167 7.81 14.09 5.36
CA ILE A 167 7.75 15.50 4.93
C ILE A 167 8.18 16.45 6.06
N LYS A 168 7.71 16.21 7.28
CA LYS A 168 8.06 17.05 8.44
C LYS A 168 9.56 17.01 8.70
N SER A 169 10.16 15.82 8.73
CA SER A 169 11.60 15.69 8.92
C SER A 169 12.43 16.40 7.85
N LEU A 170 11.97 16.38 6.58
CA LEU A 170 12.64 17.14 5.51
C LEU A 170 12.55 18.65 5.73
N LYS A 171 11.39 19.15 6.18
CA LYS A 171 11.21 20.59 6.45
C LYS A 171 12.09 21.06 7.61
N ASP A 172 12.18 20.26 8.67
CA ASP A 172 12.98 20.59 9.84
C ASP A 172 14.47 20.67 9.47
N GLU A 173 14.97 19.72 8.67
CA GLU A 173 16.36 19.72 8.20
C GLU A 173 16.66 20.84 7.20
N VAL A 174 15.70 21.21 6.34
CA VAL A 174 15.81 22.41 5.48
C VAL A 174 15.96 23.66 6.33
N LYS A 175 15.14 23.80 7.38
CA LYS A 175 15.17 24.96 8.28
C LYS A 175 16.52 25.08 9.00
N VAL A 176 17.02 23.98 9.56
CA VAL A 176 18.34 23.93 10.22
C VAL A 176 19.45 24.37 9.25
N LYS A 177 19.38 23.95 7.98
CA LYS A 177 20.37 24.35 6.99
C LYS A 177 20.32 25.85 6.67
N LEU A 178 19.13 26.45 6.62
CA LEU A 178 18.97 27.88 6.37
C LEU A 178 19.47 28.73 7.54
N GLU A 179 19.20 28.31 8.77
CA GLU A 179 19.66 29.02 9.98
C GLU A 179 21.19 29.06 10.05
N LYS A 180 21.86 27.93 9.75
CA LYS A 180 23.32 27.87 9.71
C LYS A 180 23.94 28.74 8.60
N GLY A 181 23.30 28.83 7.45
CA GLY A 181 23.80 29.67 6.35
C GLY A 181 23.73 31.16 6.69
N ASN A 182 22.72 31.59 7.45
CA ASN A 182 22.58 32.99 7.86
C ASN A 182 23.55 33.38 8.99
N GLU A 183 23.96 32.45 9.85
CA GLU A 183 24.94 32.70 10.91
C GLU A 183 26.40 32.80 10.40
N GLU A 184 26.70 32.29 9.21
CA GLU A 184 28.03 32.39 8.59
C GLU A 184 28.25 33.71 7.82
N ASP A 185 27.18 34.45 7.54
CA ASP A 185 27.19 35.71 6.77
C ASP A 185 27.16 36.99 7.65
N ASP A 186 27.02 36.87 8.98
CA ASP A 186 27.04 37.96 9.99
C ASP A 186 28.39 38.05 10.75
#